data_AF-V4C0I3-F1
#
_entry.id   AF-V4C0I3-F1
#
_cell.length_a   1.000
_cell.length_b   1.000
_cell.length_c   1.000
_cell.angle_alpha   90.00
_cell.angle_beta   90.00
_cell.angle_gamma   90.00
#
_symmetry.space_group_name_H-M   'P 1'
#
loop_
_entity.id
_entity.type
_entity.pdbx_description
1 polymer ?
#
loop_
_entity_poly.entity_id
_entity_poly.type
_entity_poly.pdbx_seq_one_letter_code
_entity_poly.pdbx_strand_id
1 'polypeptide(L)'
;SEIRILLMGKCGSGKSSVGNLLLGQKVFQVSKTCITKTKQSQLASRTLEDGRVLVIVDTPGYCNSHLTEEETQKEIDRGMELLAPGPHIIIYVQSVRQFSGDEKESLEFIKKLFGDNVINHMIIVFTGKDSLEDDEF
;
A
#
# COMPACT_ATOMS: atom_id res chain seq x y z
N SER A 1 -19.15 5.48 12.34
CA SER A 1 -18.38 6.23 11.32
C SER A 1 -17.16 5.38 10.94
N GLU A 2 -16.70 5.47 9.70
CA GLU A 2 -15.68 4.59 9.14
C GLU A 2 -14.54 5.39 8.49
N ILE A 3 -13.32 4.87 8.58
CA ILE A 3 -12.12 5.34 7.87
C ILE A 3 -11.68 4.21 6.96
N ARG A 4 -11.49 4.50 5.67
CA ARG A 4 -11.22 3.52 4.61
C ARG A 4 -9.89 3.83 3.98
N ILE A 5 -8.96 2.90 4.04
CA ILE A 5 -7.59 3.09 3.59
C ILE A 5 -7.27 2.05 2.52
N LEU A 6 -6.76 2.51 1.38
CA LEU A 6 -6.15 1.66 0.37
C LEU A 6 -4.62 1.74 0.51
N LEU A 7 -3.95 0.61 0.66
CA LEU A 7 -2.48 0.54 0.64
C LEU A 7 -2.01 0.17 -0.77
N MET A 8 -1.01 0.88 -1.29
CA MET A 8 -0.41 0.64 -2.62
C MET A 8 1.10 0.81 -2.58
N GLY A 9 1.81 0.30 -3.60
CA GLY A 9 3.27 0.32 -3.63
C GLY A 9 3.88 -0.93 -4.28
N LYS A 10 5.16 -0.87 -4.64
CA LYS A 10 5.91 -1.99 -5.24
C LYS A 10 5.89 -3.25 -4.37
N CYS A 11 6.17 -4.41 -4.98
CA CYS A 11 6.38 -5.65 -4.25
C CYS A 11 7.50 -5.49 -3.20
N GLY A 12 7.29 -5.97 -1.98
CA GLY A 12 8.28 -5.85 -0.90
C GLY A 12 8.40 -4.46 -0.28
N SER A 13 7.57 -3.48 -0.66
CA SER A 13 7.62 -2.13 -0.09
C SER A 13 7.14 -2.05 1.37
N GLY A 14 6.57 -3.12 1.92
CA GLY A 14 6.13 -3.18 3.32
C GLY A 14 4.65 -2.89 3.57
N LYS A 15 3.80 -2.81 2.53
CA LYS A 15 2.34 -2.57 2.64
C LYS A 15 1.66 -3.40 3.73
N SER A 16 1.75 -4.72 3.66
CA SER A 16 1.15 -5.64 4.64
C SER A 16 1.64 -5.38 6.06
N SER A 17 2.90 -4.96 6.23
CA SER A 17 3.44 -4.59 7.55
C SER A 17 2.85 -3.28 8.06
N VAL A 18 2.71 -2.27 7.20
CA VAL A 18 2.04 -1.00 7.53
C VAL A 18 0.57 -1.24 7.87
N GLY A 19 -0.14 -2.08 7.10
CA GLY A 19 -1.52 -2.46 7.40
C GLY A 19 -1.66 -3.12 8.77
N ASN A 20 -0.79 -4.07 9.10
CA ASN A 20 -0.77 -4.71 10.42
C ASN A 20 -0.44 -3.72 11.54
N LEU A 21 0.47 -2.78 11.30
CA LEU A 21 0.81 -1.73 12.26
C LEU A 21 -0.40 -0.83 12.55
N LEU A 22 -1.08 -0.35 11.51
CA LEU A 22 -2.28 0.49 11.65
C LEU A 22 -3.42 -0.27 12.35
N LEU A 23 -3.59 -1.55 12.03
CA LEU A 23 -4.58 -2.42 12.68
C LEU A 23 -4.19 -2.78 14.11
N GLY A 24 -2.91 -2.67 14.51
CA GLY A 24 -2.42 -3.11 15.82
C GLY A 24 -2.44 -4.64 16.01
N GLN A 25 -2.56 -5.40 14.92
CA GLN A 25 -2.63 -6.86 14.93
C GLN A 25 -2.07 -7.46 13.63
N LYS A 26 -1.62 -8.71 13.69
CA LYS A 26 -1.02 -9.42 12.54
C LYS A 26 -2.09 -10.14 11.72
N VAL A 27 -2.72 -9.44 10.78
CA VAL A 27 -3.80 -9.97 9.93
C VAL A 27 -3.28 -10.28 8.52
N PHE A 28 -2.58 -9.33 7.89
CA PHE A 28 -1.98 -9.52 6.58
C PHE A 28 -0.71 -10.36 6.67
N GLN A 29 -0.54 -11.31 5.75
CA GLN A 29 0.66 -12.14 5.72
C GLN A 29 1.87 -11.35 5.24
N VAL A 30 2.92 -11.31 6.07
CA VAL A 30 4.20 -10.66 5.73
C VAL A 30 5.21 -11.72 5.29
N SER A 31 5.91 -11.47 4.18
CA SER A 31 7.05 -12.28 3.72
C SER A 31 8.33 -11.46 3.78
N LYS A 32 9.45 -12.09 4.18
CA LYS A 32 10.80 -11.50 4.10
C LYS A 32 11.47 -11.74 2.74
N THR A 33 10.88 -12.56 1.88
CA THR A 33 11.38 -12.85 0.54
C THR A 33 10.62 -12.04 -0.51
N CYS A 34 11.23 -11.78 -1.67
CA CYS A 34 10.59 -11.06 -2.79
C CYS A 34 9.35 -11.76 -3.36
N ILE A 35 9.09 -13.01 -2.96
CA ILE A 35 7.88 -13.75 -3.33
C ILE A 35 6.72 -13.15 -2.53
N THR A 36 5.93 -12.31 -3.21
CA THR A 36 4.71 -11.74 -2.62
C THR A 36 3.70 -12.85 -2.33
N LYS A 37 3.20 -12.91 -1.09
CA LYS A 37 2.09 -13.79 -0.73
C LYS A 37 0.74 -13.16 -1.06
N THR A 38 0.68 -11.83 -1.12
CA THR A 38 -0.52 -11.07 -1.51
C THR A 38 -0.66 -11.13 -3.03
N LYS A 39 -1.40 -12.13 -3.50
CA LYS A 39 -1.79 -12.28 -4.92
C LYS A 39 -3.15 -11.67 -5.23
N GLN A 40 -3.89 -11.30 -4.19
CA GLN A 40 -5.22 -10.70 -4.26
C GLN A 40 -5.34 -9.63 -3.19
N SER A 41 -6.16 -8.61 -3.44
CA SER A 41 -6.48 -7.56 -2.48
C SER A 41 -7.19 -8.14 -1.26
N GLN A 42 -6.68 -7.82 -0.07
CA GLN A 42 -7.14 -8.34 1.22
C GLN A 42 -7.72 -7.21 2.06
N LEU A 43 -8.93 -7.40 2.60
CA LEU A 43 -9.58 -6.45 3.49
C LEU A 43 -9.46 -6.91 4.95
N ALA A 44 -9.14 -5.99 5.84
CA ALA A 44 -9.19 -6.18 7.28
C ALA A 44 -9.68 -4.91 7.98
N SER A 45 -10.22 -5.06 9.19
CA SER A 45 -10.74 -3.93 9.94
C SER A 45 -10.51 -4.05 11.45
N ARG A 46 -10.65 -2.91 12.13
CA ARG A 46 -10.56 -2.74 13.59
C ARG A 46 -11.48 -1.62 14.05
N THR A 47 -12.09 -1.76 15.22
CA THR A 47 -12.74 -0.64 15.92
C THR A 47 -11.70 0.14 16.73
N LEU A 48 -11.68 1.46 16.57
CA LEU A 48 -10.85 2.40 17.32
C LEU A 48 -11.48 2.73 18.68
N GLU A 49 -10.67 3.29 19.59
CA GLU A 49 -11.11 3.65 20.95
C GLU A 49 -12.26 4.67 20.97
N ASP A 50 -12.31 5.54 19.96
CA ASP A 50 -13.39 6.52 19.77
C ASP A 50 -14.63 5.97 19.07
N GLY A 51 -14.69 4.65 18.84
CA GLY A 51 -15.82 3.96 18.21
C GLY A 51 -15.86 4.02 16.68
N ARG A 52 -14.90 4.67 16.01
CA ARG A 52 -14.79 4.61 14.54
C ARG A 52 -14.27 3.25 14.09
N VAL A 53 -14.66 2.81 12.90
CA VAL A 53 -14.12 1.58 12.28
C VAL A 53 -13.03 1.96 11.29
N LEU A 54 -11.83 1.43 11.49
CA LEU A 54 -10.73 1.50 10.53
C LEU A 54 -10.79 0.28 9.61
N VAL A 55 -10.96 0.50 8.31
CA VAL A 55 -10.95 -0.53 7.26
C VAL A 55 -9.75 -0.30 6.37
N ILE A 56 -8.97 -1.35 6.15
CA ILE A 56 -7.75 -1.31 5.35
C ILE A 56 -7.83 -2.40 4.28
N VAL A 57 -7.54 -2.02 3.04
CA VAL A 57 -7.26 -2.96 1.95
C VAL A 57 -5.76 -2.96 1.65
N ASP A 58 -5.13 -4.12 1.79
CA ASP A 58 -3.78 -4.41 1.32
C ASP A 58 -3.85 -4.93 -0.11
N THR A 59 -3.25 -4.22 -1.07
CA THR A 59 -3.23 -4.61 -2.49
C THR A 59 -1.96 -5.37 -2.85
N PRO A 60 -1.96 -6.20 -3.91
CA PRO A 60 -0.74 -6.73 -4.49
C PRO A 60 0.22 -5.61 -4.91
N GLY A 61 1.53 -5.88 -4.82
CA GLY A 61 2.50 -4.94 -5.35
C GLY A 61 2.61 -5.02 -6.87
N TYR A 62 2.79 -3.88 -7.52
CA TYR A 62 3.22 -3.86 -8.91
C TYR A 62 4.72 -4.16 -8.97
N CYS A 63 5.12 -5.24 -9.66
CA CYS A 63 6.51 -5.58 -9.94
C CYS A 63 6.63 -6.50 -11.15
N ASN A 64 7.69 -6.32 -11.94
CA ASN A 64 7.91 -6.97 -13.24
C ASN A 64 7.96 -8.52 -13.23
N SER A 65 7.97 -9.16 -12.07
CA SER A 65 8.21 -10.61 -11.94
C SER A 65 6.99 -11.44 -11.51
N HIS A 66 5.87 -10.82 -11.12
CA HIS A 66 4.77 -11.56 -10.48
C HIS A 66 3.38 -11.25 -11.01
N LEU A 67 3.09 -10.01 -11.41
CA LEU A 67 1.82 -9.61 -12.01
C LEU A 67 2.11 -8.66 -13.17
N THR A 68 1.31 -8.75 -14.23
CA THR A 68 1.28 -7.75 -15.29
C THR A 68 0.68 -6.44 -14.77
N GLU A 69 0.90 -5.32 -15.49
CA GLU A 69 0.23 -4.05 -15.19
C GLU A 69 -1.29 -4.20 -15.15
N GLU A 70 -1.87 -4.98 -16.07
CA GLU A 70 -3.32 -5.21 -16.15
C GLU A 70 -3.85 -5.99 -14.95
N GLU A 71 -3.15 -7.05 -14.53
CA GLU A 71 -3.55 -7.82 -13.34
C GLU A 71 -3.42 -6.98 -12.06
N THR A 72 -2.39 -6.15 -11.98
CA THR A 72 -2.24 -5.22 -10.86
C THR A 72 -3.37 -4.21 -10.83
N GLN A 73 -3.76 -3.66 -11.99
CA GLN A 73 -4.90 -2.75 -12.09
C GLN A 73 -6.20 -3.41 -11.63
N LYS A 74 -6.47 -4.65 -12.07
CA LYS A 74 -7.68 -5.39 -11.66
C LYS A 74 -7.77 -5.58 -10.15
N GLU A 75 -6.66 -5.87 -9.50
CA GLU A 75 -6.64 -6.04 -8.04
C GLU A 75 -6.77 -4.71 -7.29
N ILE A 76 -6.27 -3.62 -7.86
CA ILE A 76 -6.50 -2.26 -7.36
C ILE A 76 -7.98 -1.89 -7.48
N ASP A 77 -8.61 -2.14 -8.64
CA ASP A 77 -10.03 -1.89 -8.88
C ASP A 77 -10.89 -2.69 -7.90
N ARG A 78 -10.59 -3.98 -7.73
CA ARG A 78 -11.20 -4.83 -6.70
C ARG A 78 -11.02 -4.23 -5.30
N GLY A 79 -9.85 -3.69 -4.99
CA GLY A 79 -9.58 -3.01 -3.73
C GLY A 79 -10.44 -1.76 -3.52
N MET A 80 -10.67 -0.98 -4.59
CA MET A 80 -11.56 0.17 -4.58
C MET A 80 -13.03 -0.24 -4.37
N GLU A 81 -13.47 -1.32 -5.02
CA GLU A 81 -14.81 -1.89 -4.84
C GLU A 81 -15.04 -2.37 -3.41
N LEU A 82 -14.05 -3.03 -2.80
CA LEU A 82 -14.06 -3.43 -1.39
C LEU A 82 -14.18 -2.24 -0.43
N LEU A 83 -13.82 -1.04 -0.89
CA LEU A 83 -13.88 0.21 -0.12
C LEU A 83 -15.01 1.14 -0.59
N ALA A 84 -16.02 0.64 -1.31
CA ALA A 84 -17.15 1.44 -1.78
C ALA A 84 -17.76 2.32 -0.66
N PRO A 85 -18.08 3.60 -0.91
CA PRO A 85 -18.07 4.31 -2.20
C PRO A 85 -16.69 4.74 -2.72
N GLY A 86 -15.61 4.44 -1.99
CA GLY A 86 -14.23 4.74 -2.32
C GLY A 86 -13.39 4.96 -1.05
N PRO A 87 -12.06 4.84 -1.12
CA PRO A 87 -11.18 5.09 0.01
C PRO A 87 -11.29 6.54 0.48
N HIS A 88 -11.16 6.74 1.79
CA HIS A 88 -10.96 8.07 2.37
C HIS A 88 -9.50 8.51 2.22
N ILE A 89 -8.57 7.55 2.28
CA ILE A 89 -7.12 7.79 2.25
C ILE A 89 -6.49 6.74 1.35
N ILE A 90 -5.59 7.18 0.47
CA ILE A 90 -4.71 6.30 -0.29
C ILE A 90 -3.31 6.45 0.30
N ILE A 91 -2.70 5.34 0.72
CA ILE A 91 -1.34 5.32 1.25
C ILE A 91 -0.44 4.62 0.24
N TYR A 92 0.54 5.36 -0.28
CA TYR A 92 1.62 4.80 -1.08
C TYR A 92 2.80 4.44 -0.18
N VAL A 93 3.13 3.16 -0.14
CA VAL A 93 4.20 2.61 0.69
C VAL A 93 5.44 2.39 -0.17
N GLN A 94 6.52 3.09 0.17
CA GLN A 94 7.82 3.05 -0.49
C GLN A 94 8.88 2.52 0.48
N SER A 95 9.63 1.49 0.08
CA SER A 95 10.80 1.06 0.86
C SER A 95 12.02 1.88 0.45
N VAL A 96 12.77 2.39 1.44
CA VAL A 96 14.03 3.12 1.19
C VAL A 96 15.10 2.21 0.60
N ARG A 97 15.02 0.88 0.83
CA ARG A 97 15.90 -0.11 0.20
C ARG A 97 15.66 -0.25 -1.31
N GLN A 98 14.48 0.14 -1.77
CA GLN A 98 14.06 0.08 -3.16
C GLN A 98 14.06 1.47 -3.81
N PHE A 99 14.72 2.46 -3.17
CA PHE A 99 14.88 3.80 -3.69
C PHE A 99 15.98 3.74 -4.76
N SER A 100 15.58 3.59 -6.02
CA SER A 100 16.48 3.26 -7.14
C SER A 100 16.52 4.33 -8.23
N GLY A 101 15.86 5.48 -8.06
CA GLY A 101 15.70 6.47 -9.14
C GLY A 101 14.45 6.25 -10.01
N ASP A 102 13.73 5.15 -9.78
CA ASP A 102 12.48 4.80 -10.47
C ASP A 102 11.24 5.44 -9.80
N GLU A 103 11.42 6.48 -8.97
CA GLU A 103 10.32 7.14 -8.29
C GLU A 103 9.42 7.88 -9.28
N LYS A 104 10.00 8.41 -10.36
CA LYS A 104 9.25 9.05 -11.44
C LYS A 104 8.34 8.03 -12.14
N GLU A 105 8.83 6.84 -12.45
CA GLU A 105 8.04 5.77 -13.04
C GLU A 105 6.90 5.33 -12.11
N SER A 106 7.19 5.23 -10.81
CA SER A 106 6.20 4.87 -9.78
C SER A 106 5.09 5.92 -9.69
N LEU A 107 5.45 7.21 -9.75
CA LEU A 107 4.49 8.32 -9.73
C LEU A 107 3.67 8.39 -11.02
N GLU A 108 4.29 8.21 -12.18
CA GLU A 108 3.59 8.16 -13.47
C GLU A 108 2.62 6.97 -13.55
N PHE A 109 3.00 5.81 -13.01
CA PHE A 109 2.10 4.67 -12.87
C PHE A 109 0.89 5.04 -12.02
N ILE A 110 1.10 5.63 -10.84
CA ILE A 110 0.01 6.08 -9.95
C ILE A 110 -0.93 7.07 -10.64
N LYS A 111 -0.38 8.07 -11.35
CA LYS A 111 -1.18 9.04 -12.11
C LYS A 111 -1.98 8.36 -13.23
N LYS A 112 -1.38 7.39 -13.92
CA LYS A 112 -2.08 6.60 -14.95
C LYS A 112 -3.26 5.83 -14.36
N LEU A 113 -3.14 5.32 -13.13
CA LEU A 113 -4.20 4.53 -12.49
C LEU A 113 -5.35 5.38 -11.93
N PHE A 114 -5.03 6.51 -11.29
CA PHE A 114 -6.01 7.28 -10.51
C PHE A 114 -6.23 8.71 -10.99
N GLY A 115 -5.57 9.11 -12.08
CA GLY A 115 -5.52 10.48 -12.56
C GLY A 115 -4.57 11.37 -11.76
N ASP A 116 -4.23 12.53 -12.32
CA ASP A 116 -3.22 13.43 -11.74
C ASP A 116 -3.60 13.97 -10.35
N ASN A 117 -4.89 14.11 -10.06
CA ASN A 117 -5.38 14.64 -8.80
C ASN A 117 -5.19 13.69 -7.61
N VAL A 118 -4.90 12.40 -7.85
CA VAL A 118 -4.71 11.41 -6.77
C VAL A 118 -3.59 11.81 -5.82
N ILE A 119 -2.57 12.50 -6.35
CA ILE A 119 -1.39 12.91 -5.59
C ILE A 119 -1.78 13.87 -4.45
N ASN A 120 -2.81 14.69 -4.65
CA ASN A 120 -3.30 15.64 -3.64
C ASN A 120 -4.01 14.95 -2.47
N HIS A 121 -4.37 13.68 -2.62
CA HIS A 121 -5.13 12.88 -1.66
C HIS A 121 -4.35 11.64 -1.18
N MET A 122 -3.05 11.61 -1.46
CA MET A 122 -2.18 10.48 -1.16
C MET A 122 -1.21 10.81 -0.01
N ILE A 123 -1.06 9.87 0.91
CA ILE A 123 -0.01 9.91 1.93
C ILE A 123 1.11 8.95 1.50
N ILE A 124 2.35 9.41 1.50
CA ILE A 124 3.52 8.57 1.24
C ILE A 124 4.11 8.10 2.56
N VAL A 125 4.27 6.79 2.72
CA VAL A 125 4.89 6.14 3.88
C VAL A 125 6.18 5.48 3.46
N PHE A 126 7.29 5.89 4.09
CA PHE A 126 8.60 5.29 3.89
C PHE A 126 8.84 4.16 4.89
N THR A 127 9.33 3.02 4.40
CA THR A 127 9.64 1.83 5.23
C THR A 127 11.11 1.42 5.07
N GLY A 128 11.61 0.61 6.02
CA GLY A 128 12.97 0.08 5.96
C GLY A 128 14.04 1.09 6.38
N LYS A 129 13.70 2.08 7.22
CA LYS A 129 14.68 3.07 7.70
C LYS A 129 15.83 2.43 8.47
N ASP A 130 15.60 1.35 9.21
CA ASP A 130 16.62 0.61 9.99
C ASP A 130 17.78 0.00 9.18
N SER A 131 17.81 0.23 7.87
CA SER A 131 18.85 -0.21 6.92
C SER A 131 19.63 0.95 6.31
N LEU A 132 19.23 2.17 6.62
CA LEU A 132 20.04 3.35 6.37
C LEU A 132 20.96 3.47 7.59
N GLU A 133 22.26 3.63 7.35
CA GLU A 133 23.17 4.08 8.40
C GLU A 133 22.66 5.44 8.90
N ASP A 134 22.71 5.69 10.21
CA ASP A 134 22.35 6.99 10.74
C ASP A 134 23.33 8.01 10.15
N ASP A 135 22.86 8.81 9.19
CA ASP A 135 23.57 10.03 8.82
C ASP A 135 23.45 10.96 10.03
N GLU A 136 24.48 10.95 10.89
CA GLU A 136 24.69 11.99 11.90
C GLU A 136 24.84 13.33 11.16
N PHE A 137 23.80 14.18 11.27
CA PHE A 137 23.83 15.57 10.80
C PHE A 137 24.78 16.43 11.65
#